data_AF-A0A0M2HJP1-F1
#
_entry.id   AF-A0A0M2HJP1-F1
#
_cell.length_a   1.000
_cell.length_b   1.000
_cell.length_c   1.000
_cell.angle_alpha   90.00
_cell.angle_beta   90.00
_cell.angle_gamma   90.00
#
_symmetry.space_group_name_H-M   'P 1'
#
loop_
_entity.id
_entity.type
_entity.pdbx_description
1 polymer ?
#
loop_
_entity_poly.entity_id
_entity_poly.type
_entity_poly.pdbx_seq_one_letter_code
_entity_poly.pdbx_strand_id
1 'polypeptide(L)'
;MASLLERLGDAMNSHDPVRVASLVAQDYESSQPAHPARAFGGREQVLANWSAVFQGVPDFTAREGDIDAAVRDLYRSPMSD
;
A
#
# COMPACT_ATOMS: atom_id res chain seq x y z
N MET A 1 6.25 -12.76 -18.20
CA MET A 1 5.03 -12.10 -17.68
C MET A 1 5.38 -11.58 -16.30
N ALA A 2 5.12 -10.30 -16.02
CA ALA A 2 5.31 -9.75 -14.68
C ALA A 2 4.31 -10.36 -13.70
N SER A 3 4.78 -10.68 -12.50
CA SER A 3 3.96 -11.10 -11.37
C SER A 3 2.98 -9.99 -10.95
N LEU A 4 2.00 -10.37 -10.14
CA LEU A 4 1.07 -9.39 -9.57
C LEU A 4 1.81 -8.36 -8.68
N LEU A 5 2.84 -8.79 -7.94
CA LEU A 5 3.60 -7.91 -7.05
C LEU A 5 4.41 -6.88 -7.83
N GLU A 6 5.08 -7.28 -8.92
CA GLU A 6 5.81 -6.35 -9.79
C GLU A 6 4.86 -5.32 -10.40
N ARG A 7 3.69 -5.76 -10.92
CA ARG A 7 2.68 -4.85 -11.47
C ARG A 7 2.11 -3.89 -10.43
N LEU A 8 1.95 -4.35 -9.20
CA LEU A 8 1.47 -3.52 -8.10
C LEU A 8 2.52 -2.47 -7.71
N GLY A 9 3.79 -2.88 -7.60
CA GLY A 9 4.91 -1.97 -7.39
C GLY A 9 4.99 -0.89 -8.46
N ASP A 10 4.88 -1.27 -9.74
CA ASP A 10 4.86 -0.33 -10.86
C ASP A 10 3.70 0.67 -10.78
N ALA A 11 2.50 0.19 -10.44
CA ALA A 11 1.34 1.06 -10.29
C ALA A 11 1.51 2.05 -9.14
N MET A 12 1.99 1.58 -7.97
CA MET A 12 2.26 2.43 -6.81
C MET A 12 3.34 3.48 -7.11
N ASN A 13 4.43 3.08 -7.76
CA ASN A 13 5.54 3.96 -8.11
C ASN A 13 5.21 4.94 -9.24
N SER A 14 4.16 4.70 -10.02
CA SER A 14 3.66 5.66 -11.01
C SER A 14 2.83 6.81 -10.40
N HIS A 15 2.54 6.76 -9.09
CA HIS A 15 1.71 7.74 -8.38
C HIS A 15 0.32 7.92 -9.00
N ASP A 16 -0.19 6.86 -9.64
CA ASP A 16 -1.49 6.83 -10.30
C ASP A 16 -2.44 5.92 -9.50
N PRO A 17 -3.39 6.50 -8.74
CA PRO A 17 -4.27 5.73 -7.89
C PRO A 17 -5.29 4.92 -8.70
N VAL A 18 -5.57 5.28 -9.94
CA VAL A 18 -6.43 4.50 -10.85
C VAL A 18 -5.73 3.21 -11.25
N ARG A 19 -4.42 3.27 -11.54
CA ARG A 19 -3.64 2.06 -11.84
C ARG A 19 -3.61 1.09 -10.66
N VAL A 20 -3.47 1.60 -9.44
CA VAL A 20 -3.54 0.73 -8.23
C VAL A 20 -4.93 0.12 -8.08
N ALA A 21 -5.99 0.92 -8.19
CA ALA A 21 -7.37 0.45 -8.07
C ALA A 21 -7.76 -0.57 -9.17
N SER A 22 -7.14 -0.51 -10.36
CA SER A 22 -7.38 -1.47 -11.44
C SER A 22 -6.91 -2.90 -11.13
N LEU A 23 -6.01 -3.06 -10.15
CA LEU A 23 -5.46 -4.35 -9.74
C LEU A 23 -6.29 -5.05 -8.66
N VAL A 24 -7.31 -4.39 -8.11
CA VAL A 24 -8.19 -4.97 -7.07
C VAL A 24 -9.56 -5.32 -7.65
N ALA A 25 -10.22 -6.31 -7.04
CA ALA A 25 -11.59 -6.69 -7.36
C ALA A 25 -12.58 -5.56 -7.04
N GLN A 26 -13.75 -5.58 -7.69
CA GLN A 26 -14.74 -4.51 -7.50
C GLN A 26 -15.28 -4.51 -6.06
N ASP A 27 -15.46 -5.70 -5.53
CA ASP A 27 -15.93 -6.09 -4.20
C ASP A 27 -14.78 -6.37 -3.21
N TYR A 28 -13.59 -5.78 -3.45
CA TYR A 28 -12.44 -5.94 -2.56
C TYR A 28 -12.79 -5.62 -1.10
N GLU A 29 -12.38 -6.48 -0.16
CA GLU A 29 -12.54 -6.26 1.27
C GLU A 29 -11.18 -6.20 1.97
N SER A 30 -10.90 -5.09 2.66
CA SER A 30 -9.73 -4.92 3.50
C SER A 30 -10.07 -5.25 4.95
N SER A 31 -9.32 -6.20 5.53
CA SER A 31 -9.34 -6.47 6.96
C SER A 31 -7.99 -6.14 7.58
N GLN A 32 -8.02 -5.49 8.73
CA GLN A 32 -6.83 -5.09 9.47
C GLN A 32 -7.00 -5.57 10.92
N PRO A 33 -6.58 -6.81 11.26
CA PRO A 33 -6.89 -7.43 12.54
C PRO A 33 -6.45 -6.61 13.77
N ALA A 34 -5.30 -5.95 13.67
CA ALA A 34 -4.79 -5.07 14.74
C ALA A 34 -5.56 -3.74 14.85
N HIS A 35 -6.24 -3.32 13.78
CA HIS A 35 -7.01 -2.08 13.71
C HIS A 35 -8.36 -2.30 13.02
N PRO A 36 -9.29 -3.06 13.62
CA PRO A 36 -10.54 -3.45 12.95
C PRO A 36 -11.37 -2.26 12.47
N ALA A 37 -11.32 -1.14 13.19
CA ALA A 37 -12.00 0.11 12.83
C ALA A 37 -11.50 0.75 11.51
N ARG A 38 -10.38 0.28 10.96
CA ARG A 38 -9.84 0.74 9.67
C ARG A 38 -10.22 -0.17 8.49
N ALA A 39 -11.04 -1.21 8.72
CA ALA A 39 -11.58 -2.04 7.65
C ALA A 39 -12.35 -1.19 6.63
N PHE A 40 -12.26 -1.56 5.35
CA PHE A 40 -12.96 -0.87 4.27
C PHE A 40 -13.21 -1.81 3.10
N GLY A 41 -14.15 -1.43 2.23
CA GLY A 41 -14.52 -2.24 1.07
C GLY A 41 -14.66 -1.43 -0.21
N GLY A 42 -14.57 -2.14 -1.33
CA GLY A 42 -14.78 -1.62 -2.67
C GLY A 42 -13.55 -1.02 -3.33
N ARG A 43 -13.46 -1.18 -4.65
CA ARG A 43 -12.42 -0.56 -5.48
C ARG A 43 -12.42 0.98 -5.38
N GLU A 44 -13.60 1.58 -5.24
CA GLU A 44 -13.73 3.03 -5.11
C GLU A 44 -13.02 3.55 -3.85
N GLN A 45 -13.10 2.81 -2.75
CA GLN A 45 -12.39 3.18 -1.54
C GLN A 45 -10.88 2.96 -1.65
N VAL A 46 -10.42 1.94 -2.38
CA VAL A 46 -9.00 1.78 -2.73
C VAL A 46 -8.50 2.99 -3.51
N LEU A 47 -9.24 3.46 -4.51
CA LEU A 47 -8.92 4.65 -5.29
C LEU A 47 -8.82 5.90 -4.39
N ALA A 48 -9.79 6.10 -3.50
CA ALA A 48 -9.80 7.24 -2.58
C ALA A 48 -8.58 7.20 -1.62
N ASN A 49 -8.28 6.03 -1.06
CA ASN A 49 -7.15 5.85 -0.14
C ASN A 49 -5.81 6.13 -0.82
N TRP A 50 -5.57 5.56 -2.01
CA TRP A 50 -4.31 5.80 -2.72
C TRP A 50 -4.17 7.23 -3.23
N SER A 51 -5.28 7.88 -3.61
CA SER A 51 -5.27 9.32 -3.95
C SER A 51 -4.82 10.15 -2.75
N ALA A 52 -5.34 9.86 -1.55
CA ALA A 52 -4.95 10.54 -0.32
C ALA A 52 -3.47 10.27 0.05
N VAL A 53 -2.98 9.03 -0.13
CA VAL A 53 -1.57 8.69 0.10
C VAL A 53 -0.65 9.49 -0.82
N PHE A 54 -0.92 9.53 -2.13
CA PHE A 54 -0.04 10.26 -3.07
C PHE A 54 -0.10 11.77 -2.88
N GLN A 55 -1.24 12.32 -2.46
CA GLN A 55 -1.34 13.73 -2.07
C GLN A 55 -0.55 14.03 -0.79
N GLY A 56 -0.59 13.12 0.19
CA GLY A 56 0.07 13.30 1.48
C GLY A 56 1.57 12.98 1.48
N VAL A 57 2.02 12.12 0.56
CA VAL A 57 3.41 11.65 0.45
C VAL A 57 3.89 11.77 -1.02
N PRO A 58 4.25 12.97 -1.49
CA PRO A 58 4.59 13.22 -2.89
C PRO A 58 5.85 12.52 -3.41
N ASP A 59 6.69 12.01 -2.52
CA ASP A 59 7.92 11.26 -2.82
C ASP A 59 7.79 9.76 -2.52
N PHE A 60 6.55 9.27 -2.42
CA PHE A 60 6.26 7.86 -2.15
C PHE A 60 7.03 6.94 -3.11
N THR A 61 7.70 5.91 -2.56
CA THR A 61 8.23 4.82 -3.36
C THR A 61 7.97 3.49 -2.68
N ALA A 62 7.54 2.50 -3.45
CA ALA A 62 7.42 1.11 -3.06
C ALA A 62 8.59 0.31 -3.62
N ARG A 63 9.20 -0.53 -2.78
CA ARG A 63 10.22 -1.48 -3.19
C ARG A 63 9.82 -2.85 -2.68
N GLU A 64 9.96 -3.86 -3.52
CA GLU A 64 9.94 -5.23 -3.02
C GLU A 64 11.13 -5.41 -2.07
N GLY A 65 10.87 -5.99 -0.90
CA GLY A 65 11.86 -6.10 0.15
C GLY A 65 11.69 -7.38 0.94
N ASP A 66 12.79 -7.85 1.52
CA ASP A 66 12.77 -8.91 2.52
C ASP A 66 12.06 -8.37 3.78
N ILE A 67 10.92 -8.98 4.12
CA ILE A 67 10.12 -8.56 5.26
C ILE A 67 10.86 -8.73 6.60
N ASP A 68 11.75 -9.72 6.71
CA ASP A 68 12.56 -9.93 7.91
C ASP A 68 13.65 -8.86 8.01
N ALA A 69 14.21 -8.42 6.87
CA ALA A 69 15.11 -7.27 6.85
C ALA A 69 14.36 -5.97 7.20
N ALA A 70 13.17 -5.74 6.62
CA ALA A 70 12.37 -4.54 6.85
C ALA A 70 11.91 -4.41 8.32
N VAL A 71 11.45 -5.50 8.94
CA VAL A 71 11.12 -5.54 10.37
C VAL A 71 12.36 -5.25 11.22
N ARG A 72 13.50 -5.85 10.89
CA ARG A 72 14.75 -5.59 11.62
C ARG A 72 15.18 -4.13 11.54
N ASP A 73 14.96 -3.43 10.44
CA ASP A 73 15.35 -2.03 10.29
C ASP A 73 14.35 -1.06 10.94
N LEU A 74 13.04 -1.33 10.86
CA LEU A 74 12.00 -0.50 11.48
C LEU A 74 12.02 -0.54 13.02
N TYR A 75 12.39 -1.68 13.62
CA TYR A 75 12.45 -1.85 15.09
C TYR A 75 13.84 -1.65 15.70
N ARG A 76 14.87 -1.32 14.91
CA ARG A 76 16.23 -1.03 15.42
C ARG A 76 16.49 0.46 15.69
N SER A 77 15.61 1.36 15.26
CA SER A 77 15.62 2.72 15.81
C SER A 77 15.14 2.66 17.26
N PRO A 78 15.94 3.07 18.26
CA PRO A 78 15.35 3.32 19.56
C PRO A 78 14.26 4.36 19.33
N MET A 79 13.05 4.07 19.77
CA MET A 79 12.07 5.11 20.05
C MET A 79 12.78 6.05 21.03
N SER A 80 13.32 7.15 20.52
CA SER A 80 13.84 8.21 21.39
C SER A 80 12.65 8.72 22.19
N ASP A 81 12.80 8.73 23.52
CA ASP A 81 11.86 9.32 24.48
C ASP A 81 11.54 10.80 24.15
#